data_AF-A0A0B1TSU5-F1
#
_entry.id   AF-A0A0B1TSU5-F1
#
_cell.length_a   1.000
_cell.length_b   1.000
_cell.length_c   1.000
_cell.angle_alpha   90.00
_cell.angle_beta   90.00
_cell.angle_gamma   90.00
#
_symmetry.space_group_name_H-M   'P 1'
#
loop_
_entity.id
_entity.type
_entity.pdbx_description
1 polymer ?
#
loop_
_entity_poly.entity_id
_entity_poly.type
_entity_poly.pdbx_seq_one_letter_code
_entity_poly.pdbx_strand_id
1 'polypeptide(L)'
;MNDQHPIDAETPPAVPDGIGLDLESVRTLLAQKHTTVVAPDDPVLMLVTLQNAFLAEYEKLLDRHNKALTAMLADKTDGYVAEVLTATKGLAKDFSKASVENIRTTLQGHVAALTTFRQNLTWLAAIVAVSALVNVTVFALRARG
;
A
#
# COMPACT_ATOMS: atom_id res chain seq x y z
N MET A 1 -80.31 25.83 -21.18
CA MET A 1 -79.10 26.33 -21.85
C MET A 1 -77.95 25.42 -21.47
N ASN A 2 -77.18 25.02 -22.47
CA ASN A 2 -76.07 24.08 -22.41
C ASN A 2 -74.78 24.90 -22.33
N ASP A 3 -74.13 24.96 -21.16
CA ASP A 3 -72.84 25.64 -21.01
C ASP A 3 -71.74 24.60 -20.79
N GLN A 4 -71.21 24.12 -21.91
CA GLN A 4 -70.02 23.30 -22.01
C GLN A 4 -68.81 24.18 -21.68
N HIS A 5 -68.15 23.94 -20.54
CA HIS A 5 -66.83 24.53 -20.27
C HIS A 5 -65.79 23.77 -21.11
N PRO A 6 -64.93 24.45 -21.89
CA PRO A 6 -63.88 23.79 -22.67
C PRO A 6 -62.84 23.22 -21.71
N ILE A 7 -62.55 21.92 -21.85
CA ILE A 7 -61.42 21.29 -21.18
C ILE A 7 -60.18 21.77 -21.89
N ASP A 8 -59.48 22.73 -21.28
CA ASP A 8 -58.15 23.13 -21.70
C ASP A 8 -57.25 21.89 -21.75
N ALA A 9 -56.64 21.68 -22.91
CA ALA A 9 -55.71 20.58 -23.15
C ALA A 9 -54.50 20.75 -22.22
N GLU A 10 -54.51 20.05 -21.08
CA GLU A 10 -53.33 19.86 -20.25
C GLU A 10 -52.23 19.25 -21.12
N THR A 11 -51.20 20.04 -21.41
CA THR A 11 -49.95 19.52 -21.95
C THR A 11 -49.41 18.53 -20.93
N PRO A 12 -49.24 17.24 -21.27
CA PRO A 12 -48.73 16.26 -20.34
C PRO A 12 -47.37 16.74 -19.81
N PRO A 13 -47.11 16.67 -18.50
CA PRO A 13 -45.82 17.04 -17.96
C PRO A 13 -44.75 16.21 -18.68
N ALA A 14 -43.85 16.89 -19.39
CA ALA A 14 -42.74 16.26 -20.08
C ALA A 14 -41.87 15.56 -19.02
N VAL A 15 -42.08 14.25 -18.89
CA VAL A 15 -41.24 13.41 -18.05
C VAL A 15 -39.86 13.44 -18.69
N PRO A 16 -38.81 13.87 -17.96
CA PRO A 16 -37.50 14.05 -18.55
C PRO A 16 -37.02 12.71 -19.12
N ASP A 17 -36.62 12.72 -20.40
CA ASP A 17 -35.93 11.59 -21.02
C ASP A 17 -34.70 11.29 -20.16
N GLY A 18 -34.74 10.19 -19.42
CA GLY A 18 -33.67 9.83 -18.51
C GLY A 18 -32.45 9.28 -19.27
N ILE A 19 -31.49 8.79 -18.49
CA ILE A 19 -30.13 8.42 -18.94
C ILE A 19 -30.13 7.26 -19.98
N GLY A 20 -31.22 6.50 -20.09
CA GLY A 20 -31.39 5.46 -21.10
C GLY A 20 -31.84 5.98 -22.46
N LEU A 21 -32.58 5.16 -23.21
CA LEU A 21 -33.10 5.55 -24.52
C LEU A 21 -34.24 6.57 -24.38
N ASP A 22 -34.26 7.57 -25.25
CA ASP A 22 -35.38 8.50 -25.38
C ASP A 22 -36.62 7.76 -25.91
N LEU A 23 -37.80 8.32 -25.62
CA LEU A 23 -39.08 7.69 -25.97
C LEU A 23 -39.25 7.47 -27.48
N GLU A 24 -38.75 8.38 -28.32
CA GLU A 24 -38.83 8.31 -29.78
C GLU A 24 -37.87 7.27 -30.36
N SER A 25 -36.67 7.14 -29.78
CA SER A 25 -35.72 6.06 -30.05
C SER A 25 -36.30 4.70 -29.69
N VAL A 26 -37.00 4.57 -28.55
CA VAL A 26 -37.65 3.30 -28.18
C VAL A 26 -38.80 2.96 -29.14
N ARG A 27 -39.61 3.94 -29.53
CA ARG A 27 -40.68 3.74 -30.52
C ARG A 27 -40.13 3.27 -31.87
N THR A 28 -39.02 3.89 -32.31
CA THR A 28 -38.32 3.51 -33.55
C THR A 28 -37.77 2.08 -33.46
N LEU A 29 -37.20 1.72 -32.31
CA LEU A 29 -36.65 0.38 -32.07
C LEU A 29 -37.75 -0.69 -32.01
N LEU A 30 -38.88 -0.40 -31.35
CA LEU A 30 -40.05 -1.28 -31.31
C LEU A 30 -40.66 -1.46 -32.71
N ALA A 31 -40.77 -0.39 -33.49
CA ALA A 31 -41.24 -0.46 -34.87
C ALA A 31 -40.29 -1.29 -35.75
N GLN A 32 -38.98 -1.16 -35.57
CA GLN A 32 -37.98 -1.93 -36.33
C GLN A 32 -37.94 -3.41 -35.95
N LYS A 33 -38.06 -3.74 -34.65
CA LYS A 33 -37.90 -5.12 -34.14
C LYS A 33 -39.19 -5.93 -34.11
N HIS A 34 -40.32 -5.27 -33.88
CA HIS A 34 -41.62 -5.94 -33.69
C HIS A 34 -42.65 -5.55 -34.76
N THR A 35 -42.31 -4.65 -35.70
CA THR A 35 -43.21 -4.13 -36.74
C THR A 35 -44.48 -3.47 -36.15
N THR A 36 -44.44 -3.10 -34.87
CA THR A 36 -45.55 -2.48 -34.16
C THR A 36 -45.27 -1.00 -33.99
N VAL A 37 -46.12 -0.16 -34.57
CA VAL A 37 -46.05 1.30 -34.40
C VAL A 37 -46.76 1.66 -33.11
N VAL A 38 -45.99 2.15 -32.14
CA VAL A 38 -46.48 2.52 -30.81
C VAL A 38 -46.87 4.00 -30.80
N ALA A 39 -48.06 4.31 -30.32
CA ALA A 39 -48.56 5.69 -30.20
C ALA A 39 -47.80 6.46 -29.10
N PRO A 40 -47.73 7.80 -29.16
CA PRO A 40 -47.05 8.61 -28.12
C PRO A 40 -47.64 8.42 -26.72
N ASP A 41 -48.96 8.20 -26.63
CA ASP A 41 -49.68 8.02 -25.37
C ASP A 41 -49.83 6.56 -24.95
N ASP A 42 -49.11 5.64 -25.61
CA ASP A 42 -49.18 4.22 -25.30
C ASP A 42 -48.58 3.95 -23.90
N PRO A 43 -49.29 3.24 -23.01
CA PRO A 43 -48.80 2.94 -21.67
C PRO A 43 -47.50 2.14 -21.66
N VAL A 44 -47.13 1.45 -22.75
CA VAL A 44 -45.83 0.77 -22.85
C VAL A 44 -44.66 1.74 -22.75
N LEU A 45 -44.85 3.02 -23.13
CA LEU A 45 -43.84 4.07 -23.02
C LEU A 45 -43.68 4.60 -21.60
N MET A 46 -44.70 4.46 -20.73
CA MET A 46 -44.56 4.74 -19.29
C MET A 46 -43.58 3.77 -18.62
N LEU A 47 -43.42 2.55 -19.15
CA LEU A 47 -42.42 1.62 -18.64
C LEU A 47 -40.99 2.13 -18.89
N VAL A 48 -40.77 2.79 -20.03
CA VAL A 48 -39.47 3.36 -20.41
C VAL A 48 -39.12 4.51 -19.47
N THR A 49 -40.06 5.40 -19.18
CA THR A 49 -39.82 6.51 -18.24
C THR A 49 -39.54 6.00 -16.82
N LEU A 50 -40.28 4.99 -16.35
CA LEU A 50 -40.02 4.37 -15.06
C LEU A 50 -38.63 3.69 -15.02
N GLN A 51 -38.27 2.97 -16.09
CA GLN A 51 -36.98 2.32 -16.20
C GLN A 51 -35.84 3.35 -16.24
N ASN A 52 -36.02 4.45 -16.95
CA ASN A 52 -35.07 5.56 -17.01
C ASN A 52 -34.90 6.25 -15.66
N ALA A 53 -35.98 6.45 -14.90
CA ALA A 53 -35.91 6.95 -13.53
C ALA A 53 -35.18 5.97 -12.60
N PHE A 54 -35.43 4.67 -12.76
CA PHE A 54 -34.72 3.62 -12.02
C PHE A 54 -33.22 3.62 -12.33
N LEU A 55 -32.83 3.72 -13.61
CA LEU A 55 -31.42 3.80 -14.02
C LEU A 55 -30.72 5.01 -13.38
N ALA A 56 -31.38 6.18 -13.38
CA ALA A 56 -30.83 7.38 -12.76
C ALA A 56 -30.60 7.22 -11.25
N GLU A 57 -31.52 6.57 -10.53
CA GLU A 57 -31.34 6.31 -9.10
C GLU A 57 -30.30 5.22 -8.84
N TYR A 58 -30.22 4.23 -9.73
CA TYR A 58 -29.19 3.19 -9.68
C TYR A 58 -27.79 3.78 -9.87
N GLU A 59 -27.61 4.72 -10.80
CA GLU A 59 -26.33 5.39 -11.02
C GLU A 59 -25.92 6.26 -9.82
N LYS A 60 -26.86 6.98 -9.20
CA LYS A 60 -26.58 7.69 -7.93
C LYS A 60 -26.16 6.72 -6.83
N LEU A 61 -26.82 5.56 -6.71
CA LEU A 61 -26.44 4.55 -5.73
C LEU A 61 -25.03 4.02 -6.00
N LEU A 62 -24.71 3.76 -7.27
CA LEU A 62 -23.40 3.28 -7.70
C LEU A 62 -22.29 4.31 -7.42
N ASP A 63 -22.54 5.60 -7.67
CA ASP A 63 -21.62 6.69 -7.33
C ASP A 63 -21.37 6.78 -5.82
N ARG A 64 -22.43 6.71 -5.01
CA ARG A 64 -22.30 6.68 -3.54
C ARG A 64 -21.50 5.47 -3.06
N HIS A 65 -21.73 4.31 -3.67
CA HIS A 65 -21.00 3.09 -3.34
C HIS A 65 -19.52 3.17 -3.72
N ASN A 66 -19.20 3.66 -4.92
CA ASN A 66 -17.81 3.88 -5.35
C ASN A 66 -17.07 4.88 -4.46
N LYS A 67 -17.73 5.97 -4.06
CA LYS A 67 -17.17 6.93 -3.09
C LYS A 67 -16.88 6.27 -1.75
N ALA A 68 -17.81 5.47 -1.22
CA ALA A 68 -17.62 4.76 0.04
C ALA A 68 -16.48 3.73 -0.03
N LEU A 69 -16.41 2.95 -1.11
CA LEU A 69 -15.32 2.00 -1.33
C LEU A 69 -13.97 2.69 -1.45
N THR A 70 -13.90 3.79 -2.20
CA THR A 70 -12.66 4.57 -2.34
C THR A 70 -12.18 5.10 -0.99
N ALA A 71 -13.09 5.64 -0.17
CA ALA A 71 -12.76 6.11 1.17
C ALA A 71 -12.29 4.96 2.08
N MET A 72 -12.95 3.81 2.05
CA MET A 72 -12.54 2.62 2.81
C MET A 72 -11.16 2.11 2.37
N LEU A 73 -10.91 2.04 1.06
CA LEU A 73 -9.64 1.62 0.49
C LEU A 73 -8.51 2.59 0.88
N ALA A 74 -8.76 3.90 0.85
CA ALA A 74 -7.80 4.90 1.32
C ALA A 74 -7.46 4.70 2.80
N ASP A 75 -8.46 4.57 3.67
CA ASP A 75 -8.27 4.34 5.12
C ASP A 75 -7.48 3.06 5.41
N LYS A 76 -7.82 1.95 4.73
CA LYS A 76 -7.10 0.68 4.85
C LYS A 76 -5.67 0.77 4.29
N THR A 77 -5.46 1.50 3.20
CA THR A 77 -4.14 1.68 2.59
C THR A 77 -3.21 2.49 3.49
N ASP A 78 -3.72 3.58 4.08
CA ASP A 78 -2.94 4.40 5.01
C ASP A 78 -2.54 3.60 6.26
N GLY A 79 -3.46 2.79 6.80
CA GLY A 79 -3.16 1.86 7.90
C GLY A 79 -2.09 0.83 7.53
N TYR A 80 -2.22 0.20 6.35
CA TYR A 80 -1.26 -0.78 5.87
C TYR A 80 0.14 -0.18 5.65
N VAL A 81 0.23 1.02 5.05
CA VAL A 81 1.49 1.74 4.86
C VAL A 81 2.13 2.10 6.20
N ALA A 82 1.35 2.55 7.17
CA ALA A 82 1.83 2.86 8.51
C ALA A 82 2.38 1.63 9.25
N GLU A 83 1.70 0.48 9.13
CA GLU A 83 2.15 -0.79 9.72
C GLU A 83 3.44 -1.29 9.05
N VAL A 84 3.51 -1.28 7.72
CA VAL A 84 4.72 -1.66 6.97
C VAL A 84 5.90 -0.77 7.36
N LEU A 85 5.68 0.54 7.47
CA LEU A 85 6.70 1.50 7.89
C LEU A 85 7.17 1.23 9.33
N THR A 86 6.24 0.89 10.22
CA THR A 86 6.54 0.53 11.62
C THR A 86 7.35 -0.76 11.71
N ALA A 87 6.92 -1.82 11.00
CA ALA A 87 7.64 -3.08 10.91
C ALA A 87 9.05 -2.89 10.33
N THR A 88 9.18 -2.10 9.27
CA THR A 88 10.47 -1.78 8.64
C THR A 88 11.40 -1.02 9.61
N LYS A 89 10.87 -0.03 10.34
CA LYS A 89 11.63 0.68 11.38
C LYS A 89 12.08 -0.25 12.51
N GLY A 90 11.21 -1.17 12.94
CA GLY A 90 11.55 -2.21 13.91
C GLY A 90 12.69 -3.09 13.43
N LEU A 91 12.59 -3.60 12.20
CA LEU A 91 13.61 -4.44 11.58
C LEU A 91 14.95 -3.70 11.44
N ALA A 92 14.93 -2.43 11.02
CA ALA A 92 16.14 -1.61 10.92
C ALA A 92 16.80 -1.39 12.29
N LYS A 93 16.00 -1.18 13.34
CA LYS A 93 16.49 -1.04 14.71
C LYS A 93 17.10 -2.34 15.23
N ASP A 94 16.45 -3.48 14.99
CA ASP A 94 16.94 -4.79 15.41
C ASP A 94 18.22 -5.17 14.66
N PHE A 95 18.27 -4.90 13.36
CA PHE A 95 19.48 -5.09 12.55
C PHE A 95 20.63 -4.18 13.00
N SER A 96 20.36 -2.91 13.30
CA SER A 96 21.36 -1.99 13.84
C SER A 96 21.87 -2.46 15.20
N LYS A 97 20.98 -2.91 16.09
CA LYS A 97 21.36 -3.41 17.41
C LYS A 97 22.21 -4.68 17.30
N ALA A 98 21.79 -5.64 16.47
CA ALA A 98 22.53 -6.87 16.22
C ALA A 98 23.89 -6.60 15.56
N SER A 99 23.96 -5.67 14.61
CA SER A 99 25.22 -5.29 13.95
C SER A 99 26.19 -4.61 14.91
N VAL A 100 25.71 -3.67 15.73
CA VAL A 100 26.53 -3.00 16.74
C VAL A 100 27.03 -3.97 17.80
N GLU A 101 26.18 -4.91 18.26
CA GLU A 101 26.57 -5.93 19.22
C GLU A 101 27.60 -6.90 18.63
N ASN A 102 27.44 -7.32 17.38
CA ASN A 102 28.42 -8.15 16.68
C ASN A 102 29.77 -7.42 16.54
N ILE A 103 29.77 -6.16 16.09
CA ILE A 103 30.99 -5.35 15.98
C ILE A 103 31.68 -5.22 17.34
N ARG A 104 30.91 -4.94 18.40
CA ARG A 104 31.43 -4.83 19.77
C ARG A 104 32.07 -6.14 20.22
N THR A 105 31.41 -7.28 19.96
CA THR A 105 31.90 -8.61 20.33
C THR A 105 33.18 -8.96 19.58
N THR A 106 33.24 -8.70 18.27
CA THR A 106 34.45 -8.91 17.45
C THR A 106 35.61 -8.05 17.94
N LEU A 107 35.36 -6.76 18.24
CA LEU A 107 36.38 -5.86 18.79
C LEU A 107 36.87 -6.32 20.16
N GLN A 108 35.98 -6.76 21.04
CA GLN A 108 36.36 -7.34 22.32
C GLN A 108 37.22 -8.60 22.14
N GLY A 109 36.90 -9.46 21.18
CA GLY A 109 37.72 -10.62 20.80
C GLY A 109 39.12 -10.22 20.33
N HIS A 110 39.22 -9.20 19.47
CA HIS A 110 40.52 -8.68 19.01
C HIS A 110 41.35 -8.07 20.15
N VAL A 111 40.73 -7.31 21.05
CA VAL A 111 41.41 -6.75 22.24
C VAL A 111 41.92 -7.86 23.16
N ALA A 112 41.12 -8.90 23.39
CA ALA A 112 41.54 -10.05 24.17
C ALA A 112 42.73 -10.77 23.52
N ALA A 113 42.67 -11.03 22.20
CA ALA A 113 43.77 -11.66 21.46
C ALA A 113 45.06 -10.84 21.49
N LEU A 114 44.97 -9.50 21.35
CA LEU A 114 46.13 -8.61 21.44
C LEU A 114 46.73 -8.57 22.85
N THR A 115 45.89 -8.67 23.88
CA THR A 115 46.35 -8.73 25.28
C THR A 115 47.15 -10.01 25.53
N THR A 116 46.62 -11.16 25.08
CA THR A 116 47.32 -12.45 25.15
C THR A 116 48.62 -12.44 24.35
N PHE A 117 48.60 -11.86 23.14
CA PHE A 117 49.81 -11.73 22.32
C PHE A 117 50.88 -10.89 23.03
N ARG A 118 50.51 -9.75 23.62
CA ARG A 118 51.43 -8.94 24.42
C ARG A 118 52.02 -9.72 25.60
N GLN A 119 51.19 -10.45 26.35
CA GLN A 119 51.66 -11.29 27.45
C GLN A 119 52.68 -12.34 26.98
N ASN A 120 52.37 -13.05 25.89
CA ASN A 120 53.30 -14.03 25.31
C ASN A 120 54.59 -13.36 24.84
N LEU A 121 54.51 -12.18 24.22
CA LEU A 121 55.67 -11.41 23.77
C LEU A 121 56.55 -10.96 24.95
N THR A 122 55.93 -10.52 26.06
CA THR A 122 56.68 -10.16 27.28
C THR A 122 57.40 -11.36 27.88
N TRP A 123 56.77 -12.55 27.83
CA TRP A 123 57.38 -13.78 28.33
C TRP A 123 58.55 -14.23 27.44
N LEU A 124 58.38 -14.16 26.12
CA LEU A 124 59.45 -14.39 25.14
C LEU A 124 60.61 -13.40 25.32
N ALA A 125 60.31 -12.12 25.51
CA ALA A 125 61.33 -11.10 25.75
C ALA A 125 62.12 -11.38 27.03
N ALA A 126 61.45 -11.84 28.10
CA ALA A 126 62.11 -12.24 29.34
C ALA A 126 63.07 -13.42 29.11
N ILE A 127 62.65 -14.45 28.36
CA ILE A 127 63.54 -15.57 28.00
C ILE A 127 64.76 -15.08 27.22
N VAL A 128 64.55 -14.26 26.19
CA VAL A 128 65.65 -13.75 25.35
C VAL A 128 66.63 -12.93 26.20
N ALA A 129 66.15 -12.12 27.14
CA ALA A 129 67.01 -11.37 28.05
C ALA A 129 67.86 -12.30 28.93
N VAL A 130 67.27 -13.38 29.46
CA VAL A 130 67.99 -14.39 30.24
C VAL A 130 69.03 -15.12 29.35
N SER A 131 68.65 -15.53 28.14
CA SER A 131 69.58 -16.18 27.20
C SER A 131 70.75 -15.26 26.80
N ALA A 132 70.49 -13.98 26.60
CA ALA A 132 71.53 -13.00 26.32
C ALA A 132 72.50 -12.84 27.50
N LEU A 133 71.99 -12.75 28.74
CA LEU A 133 72.81 -12.70 29.95
C LEU A 133 73.71 -13.93 30.10
N VAL A 134 73.16 -15.12 29.90
CA VAL A 134 73.93 -16.37 29.97
C VAL A 134 75.02 -16.41 28.89
N ASN A 135 74.71 -15.99 27.66
CA ASN A 135 75.71 -15.95 26.59
C ASN A 135 76.84 -14.96 26.92
N VAL A 136 76.53 -13.79 27.48
CA VAL A 136 77.53 -12.79 27.88
C VAL A 136 78.42 -13.30 29.02
N THR A 137 77.86 -13.97 30.03
CA THR A 137 78.66 -14.50 31.15
C THR A 137 79.60 -15.61 30.71
N VAL A 138 79.16 -16.52 29.84
CA VAL A 138 80.02 -17.57 29.26
C VAL A 138 81.15 -16.95 28.45
N PHE A 139 80.87 -15.93 27.64
CA PHE A 139 81.89 -15.23 26.86
C PHE A 139 82.92 -14.52 27.76
N ALA A 140 82.47 -13.84 28.81
CA ALA A 140 83.36 -13.16 29.76
C ALA A 140 84.24 -14.14 30.55
N LEU A 141 83.71 -15.31 30.94
CA LEU A 141 84.51 -16.37 31.57
C LEU A 141 85.57 -16.92 30.60
N ARG A 142 85.19 -17.18 29.35
CA ARG A 142 86.12 -17.69 28.32
C ARG A 142 87.18 -16.67 27.90
N ALA A 143 86.90 -15.38 27.99
CA ALA A 143 87.88 -14.33 27.69
C ALA A 143 88.92 -14.11 28.81
N ARG A 144 88.67 -14.66 30.01
CA ARG A 144 89.50 -14.46 31.22
C ARG A 144 90.30 -15.71 31.63
N GLY A 145 90.04 -16.86 31.02
CA GLY A 145 90.83 -18.10 31.16
C GLY A 145 91.54 -18.44 29.87
#